data_AF-A0A8C4SWY0-F1
#
_entry.id   AF-A0A8C4SWY0-F1
#
_cell.length_a   1.000
_cell.length_b   1.000
_cell.length_c   1.000
_cell.angle_alpha   90.00
_cell.angle_beta   90.00
_cell.angle_gamma   90.00
#
_symmetry.space_group_name_H-M   'P 1'
#
loop_
_entity.id
_entity.type
_entity.pdbx_description
1 polymer ?
#
loop_
_entity_poly.entity_id
_entity_poly.type
_entity_poly.pdbx_seq_one_letter_code
_entity_poly.pdbx_strand_id
1 'polypeptide(L)'
;MLSLKIEQRVNLKFLVKLNKTPTECFQMLTGAYGEYCMSRARVFEWHKRFTEGRENVEDDERPGRPSTSRTEENVEKIKQMVRKDRRLSVRMIAETINIDKDTAWKILREDLNMKKVYAKVVHRVLTPEQKECRNKFGPTFCSKLKRTRTFSKSHHILGTL
;
A
#
# COMPACT_ATOMS: atom_id res chain seq x y z
N MET A 1 -17.53 -16.57 -16.64
CA MET A 1 -18.19 -16.11 -17.88
C MET A 1 -17.39 -14.91 -18.37
N LEU A 2 -16.71 -14.99 -19.51
CA LEU A 2 -15.99 -13.83 -20.07
C LEU A 2 -17.01 -12.75 -20.41
N SER A 3 -16.69 -11.48 -20.15
CA SER A 3 -17.60 -10.40 -20.57
C SER A 3 -17.64 -10.36 -22.10
N LEU A 4 -18.81 -10.07 -22.68
CA LEU A 4 -19.00 -9.95 -24.13
C LEU A 4 -17.98 -9.00 -24.78
N LYS A 5 -17.57 -7.96 -24.05
CA LYS A 5 -16.52 -7.01 -24.44
C LYS A 5 -15.16 -7.68 -24.60
N ILE A 6 -14.76 -8.54 -23.66
CA ILE A 6 -13.48 -9.25 -23.71
C ILE A 6 -13.51 -10.27 -24.84
N GLU A 7 -14.63 -11.00 -25.00
CA GLU A 7 -14.81 -11.99 -26.05
C GLU A 7 -14.64 -11.39 -27.46
N GLN A 8 -15.30 -10.26 -27.73
CA GLN A 8 -15.15 -9.55 -29.01
C GLN A 8 -13.71 -9.09 -29.27
N ARG A 9 -12.96 -8.69 -28.23
CA ARG A 9 -11.54 -8.32 -28.36
C ARG A 9 -10.64 -9.51 -28.64
N VAL A 10 -10.92 -10.67 -28.04
CA VAL A 10 -10.21 -11.92 -28.33
C VAL A 10 -10.41 -12.32 -29.80
N ASN A 11 -11.65 -12.24 -30.28
CA ASN A 11 -11.96 -12.52 -31.68
C ASN A 11 -11.32 -11.50 -32.63
N LEU A 12 -11.32 -10.21 -32.27
CA LEU A 12 -10.59 -9.20 -33.03
C LEU A 12 -9.08 -9.49 -33.09
N LYS A 13 -8.46 -9.91 -31.99
CA LYS A 13 -7.05 -10.31 -31.93
C LYS A 13 -6.77 -11.49 -32.87
N PHE A 14 -7.67 -12.47 -32.92
CA PHE A 14 -7.58 -13.60 -33.85
C PHE A 14 -7.65 -13.12 -35.32
N LEU A 15 -8.57 -12.22 -35.66
CA LEU A 15 -8.68 -11.67 -37.01
C LEU A 15 -7.44 -10.85 -37.43
N VAL A 16 -6.84 -10.11 -36.49
CA VAL A 16 -5.56 -9.40 -36.72
C VAL A 16 -4.44 -10.40 -37.03
N LYS A 17 -4.35 -11.53 -36.32
CA LYS A 17 -3.38 -12.59 -36.62
C LYS A 17 -3.60 -13.26 -37.99
N LEU A 18 -4.83 -13.23 -38.51
CA LEU A 18 -5.16 -13.65 -39.87
C LEU A 18 -4.89 -12.57 -40.93
N ASN A 19 -4.22 -11.46 -40.56
CA ASN A 19 -3.89 -10.34 -41.43
C ASN A 19 -5.12 -9.68 -42.07
N LYS A 20 -6.26 -9.68 -41.37
CA LYS A 20 -7.48 -8.99 -41.84
C LYS A 20 -7.38 -7.49 -41.62
N THR A 21 -7.93 -6.73 -42.56
CA THR A 21 -7.98 -5.27 -42.46
C THR A 21 -9.00 -4.84 -41.40
N PRO A 22 -8.85 -3.64 -40.80
CA PRO A 22 -9.80 -3.17 -39.79
C PRO A 22 -11.26 -3.15 -40.26
N THR A 23 -11.48 -2.86 -41.55
CA THR A 23 -12.81 -2.81 -42.17
C THR A 23 -13.42 -4.21 -42.28
N GLU A 24 -12.64 -5.20 -42.73
CA GLU A 24 -13.09 -6.60 -42.78
C GLU A 24 -13.37 -7.13 -41.36
N CYS A 25 -12.49 -6.81 -40.40
CA CYS A 25 -12.70 -7.19 -39.00
C CYS A 25 -14.01 -6.64 -38.46
N PHE A 26 -14.33 -5.38 -38.74
CA PHE A 26 -15.60 -4.78 -38.33
C PHE A 26 -16.80 -5.51 -38.97
N GLN A 27 -16.75 -5.80 -40.27
CA GLN A 27 -17.82 -6.54 -40.96
C GLN A 27 -18.03 -7.95 -40.37
N MET A 28 -16.94 -8.68 -40.10
CA MET A 28 -17.00 -10.03 -39.50
C MET A 28 -17.55 -9.98 -38.07
N LEU A 29 -17.12 -9.02 -37.26
CA LEU A 29 -17.64 -8.83 -35.91
C LEU A 29 -19.12 -8.43 -35.92
N THR A 30 -19.54 -7.54 -36.82
CA THR A 30 -20.96 -7.17 -36.98
C THR A 30 -21.80 -8.36 -37.44
N GLY A 31 -21.28 -9.24 -38.30
CA GLY A 31 -21.97 -10.47 -38.70
C GLY A 31 -22.17 -11.46 -37.55
N ALA A 32 -21.21 -11.56 -36.63
CA ALA A 32 -21.28 -12.48 -35.49
C ALA A 32 -22.08 -11.93 -34.30
N TYR A 33 -21.95 -10.62 -34.01
CA TYR A 33 -22.49 -10.01 -32.79
C TYR A 33 -23.69 -9.09 -33.03
N GLY A 34 -24.01 -8.74 -34.29
CA GLY A 34 -25.13 -7.88 -34.64
C GLY A 34 -25.10 -6.54 -33.91
N GLU A 35 -26.21 -6.20 -33.25
CA GLU A 35 -26.39 -4.96 -32.48
C GLU A 35 -25.48 -4.87 -31.26
N TYR A 36 -24.97 -6.00 -30.76
CA TYR A 36 -24.07 -6.02 -29.60
C TYR A 36 -22.60 -5.83 -29.99
N CYS A 37 -22.30 -5.65 -31.29
CA CYS A 37 -20.95 -5.42 -31.78
C CYS A 37 -20.37 -4.10 -31.23
N MET A 38 -19.09 -4.11 -30.88
CA MET A 38 -18.38 -2.89 -30.53
C MET A 38 -18.38 -1.88 -31.69
N SER A 39 -18.39 -0.59 -31.33
CA SER A 39 -18.41 0.49 -32.32
C SER A 39 -17.21 0.43 -33.25
N ARG A 40 -17.40 0.91 -34.49
CA ARG A 40 -16.34 0.98 -35.52
C ARG A 40 -15.06 1.64 -34.97
N ALA A 41 -15.19 2.73 -34.22
CA ALA A 41 -14.05 3.41 -33.60
C ALA A 41 -13.25 2.50 -32.65
N ARG A 42 -13.93 1.70 -31.80
CA ARG A 42 -13.28 0.76 -30.90
C ARG A 42 -12.60 -0.38 -31.65
N VAL A 43 -13.22 -0.91 -32.72
CA VAL A 43 -12.57 -1.94 -33.54
C VAL A 43 -11.26 -1.43 -34.13
N PHE A 44 -11.26 -0.20 -34.67
CA PHE A 44 -10.06 0.39 -35.27
C PHE A 44 -8.98 0.68 -34.21
N GLU A 45 -9.37 1.19 -33.04
CA GLU A 45 -8.45 1.43 -31.92
C GLU A 45 -7.78 0.12 -31.45
N TRP A 46 -8.58 -0.94 -31.24
CA TRP A 46 -8.06 -2.23 -30.78
C TRP A 46 -7.27 -2.96 -31.86
N HIS A 47 -7.70 -2.89 -33.13
CA HIS A 47 -6.94 -3.42 -34.26
C HIS A 47 -5.54 -2.79 -34.31
N LYS A 48 -5.46 -1.45 -34.23
CA LYS A 48 -4.19 -0.72 -34.17
C LYS A 48 -3.30 -1.21 -33.03
N ARG A 49 -3.84 -1.29 -31.80
CA ARG A 49 -3.09 -1.78 -30.63
C ARG A 49 -2.56 -3.20 -30.82
N PHE A 50 -3.34 -4.10 -31.41
CA PHE A 50 -2.91 -5.46 -31.70
C PHE A 50 -1.85 -5.51 -32.81
N THR A 51 -1.95 -4.67 -33.83
CA THR A 51 -0.90 -4.55 -34.85
C THR A 51 0.40 -3.96 -34.30
N GLU A 52 0.33 -3.13 -33.27
CA GLU A 52 1.49 -2.59 -32.53
C GLU A 52 2.11 -3.60 -31.54
N GLY A 53 1.62 -4.85 -31.50
CA GLY A 53 2.21 -5.92 -30.70
C GLY A 53 1.61 -6.09 -29.29
N ARG A 54 0.56 -5.37 -28.93
CA ARG A 54 -0.15 -5.59 -27.66
C ARG A 54 -0.79 -6.99 -27.65
N GLU A 55 -0.57 -7.76 -26.58
CA GLU A 55 -1.22 -9.08 -26.43
C GLU A 55 -2.41 -9.09 -25.47
N ASN A 56 -2.47 -8.16 -24.52
CA ASN A 56 -3.51 -8.11 -23.50
C ASN A 56 -4.83 -7.55 -24.08
N VAL A 57 -5.94 -8.25 -23.80
CA VAL A 57 -7.31 -7.88 -24.21
C VAL A 57 -8.05 -7.05 -23.15
N GLU A 58 -7.53 -7.01 -21.93
CA GLU A 58 -8.07 -6.19 -20.85
C GLU A 58 -7.72 -4.71 -21.09
N ASP A 59 -8.55 -3.83 -20.50
CA ASP A 59 -8.23 -2.40 -20.46
C ASP A 59 -6.92 -2.17 -19.70
N ASP A 60 -6.20 -1.12 -20.08
CA ASP A 60 -5.04 -0.68 -19.30
C ASP A 60 -5.48 -0.24 -17.91
N GLU A 61 -4.57 -0.35 -16.94
CA GLU A 61 -4.78 0.26 -15.64
C GLU A 61 -5.11 1.74 -15.84
N ARG A 62 -6.33 2.12 -15.45
CA ARG A 62 -6.77 3.49 -15.57
C ARG A 62 -5.88 4.32 -14.66
N PRO A 63 -5.17 5.35 -15.16
CA PRO A 63 -4.49 6.27 -14.28
C PRO A 63 -5.56 6.86 -13.35
N GLY A 64 -5.48 6.51 -12.08
CA GLY A 64 -6.37 7.03 -11.06
C GLY A 64 -6.23 8.55 -10.96
N ARG A 65 -7.13 9.19 -10.21
CA ARG A 65 -6.93 10.60 -9.85
C ARG A 65 -5.63 10.70 -9.05
N PRO A 66 -4.60 11.44 -9.50
CA PRO A 66 -3.44 11.68 -8.67
C PRO A 66 -3.92 12.37 -7.40
N SER A 67 -3.62 11.79 -6.24
CA SER A 67 -3.89 12.44 -4.97
C SER A 67 -2.96 13.64 -4.89
N THR A 68 -3.51 14.85 -5.01
CA THR A 68 -2.77 16.12 -4.95
C THR A 68 -1.96 16.28 -3.67
N SER A 69 -2.28 15.49 -2.64
CA SER A 69 -1.71 15.57 -1.29
C SER A 69 -0.68 14.48 -0.98
N ARG A 70 -0.66 13.35 -1.70
CA ARG A 70 0.31 12.24 -1.54
C ARG A 70 1.45 12.34 -2.54
N THR A 71 2.18 13.45 -2.53
CA THR A 71 3.42 13.60 -3.30
C THR A 71 4.59 12.97 -2.53
N GLU A 72 5.62 12.53 -3.25
CA GLU A 72 6.84 11.97 -2.63
C GLU A 72 7.51 12.97 -1.67
N GLU A 73 7.45 14.27 -1.99
CA GLU A 73 7.96 15.34 -1.14
C GLU A 73 7.25 15.36 0.23
N ASN A 74 5.91 15.25 0.25
CA ASN A 74 5.14 15.23 1.49
C ASN A 74 5.43 13.96 2.31
N VAL A 75 5.62 12.81 1.64
CA VAL A 75 5.97 11.55 2.30
C VAL A 75 7.32 11.68 3.02
N GLU A 76 8.33 12.24 2.37
CA GLU A 76 9.65 12.39 2.99
C GLU A 76 9.65 13.44 4.11
N LYS A 77 8.90 14.55 3.97
CA LYS A 77 8.69 15.52 5.07
C LYS A 77 8.07 14.87 6.31
N ILE A 78 6.99 14.10 6.15
CA ILE A 78 6.33 13.37 7.25
C ILE A 78 7.31 12.42 7.92
N LYS A 79 8.08 11.67 7.12
CA LYS A 79 9.07 10.71 7.61
C LYS A 79 10.17 11.37 8.43
N GLN A 80 10.67 12.53 8.00
CA GLN A 80 11.65 13.30 8.75
C GLN A 80 11.07 13.83 10.07
N MET A 81 9.84 14.37 10.05
CA MET A 81 9.16 14.84 11.26
C MET A 81 9.00 13.73 12.31
N VAL A 82 8.52 12.56 11.90
CA VAL A 82 8.29 11.43 12.82
C VAL A 82 9.60 10.83 13.35
N ARG A 83 10.67 10.84 12.54
CA ARG A 83 12.01 10.42 13.00
C ARG A 83 12.58 11.38 14.04
N LYS A 84 12.32 12.69 13.90
CA LYS A 84 12.75 13.71 14.86
C LYS A 84 11.96 13.61 16.17
N ASP A 85 10.64 13.47 16.09
CA ASP A 85 9.80 13.26 17.26
C ASP A 85 8.68 12.23 17.00
N ARG A 86 8.82 11.07 17.65
CA ARG A 86 7.86 9.97 17.56
C ARG A 86 6.55 10.23 18.31
N ARG A 87 6.49 11.27 19.15
CA ARG A 87 5.29 11.62 19.95
C ARG A 87 4.31 12.52 19.21
N LEU A 88 4.65 12.98 18.00
CA LEU A 88 3.79 13.85 17.21
C LEU A 88 2.45 13.17 16.90
N SER A 89 1.38 13.94 17.05
CA SER A 89 0.04 13.50 16.65
C SER A 89 -0.14 13.65 15.14
N VAL A 90 -0.99 12.80 14.55
CA VAL A 90 -1.36 12.89 13.13
C VAL A 90 -1.93 14.27 12.79
N ARG A 91 -2.68 14.87 13.73
CA ARG A 91 -3.24 16.22 13.57
C ARG A 91 -2.15 17.28 13.44
N MET A 92 -1.14 17.25 14.31
CA MET A 92 -0.02 18.20 14.24
C MET A 92 0.79 18.05 12.95
N ILE A 93 1.01 16.82 12.50
CA ILE A 93 1.70 16.54 11.23
C ILE A 93 0.90 17.13 10.06
N ALA A 94 -0.41 16.90 10.05
CA ALA A 94 -1.31 17.40 9.03
C ALA A 94 -1.35 18.95 8.97
N GLU A 95 -1.46 19.60 10.14
CA GLU A 95 -1.44 21.06 10.26
C GLU A 95 -0.09 21.66 9.82
N THR A 96 1.03 21.00 10.11
CA THR A 96 2.37 21.49 9.75
C THR A 96 2.62 21.43 8.24
N ILE A 97 2.13 20.38 7.57
CA ILE A 97 2.34 20.14 6.13
C ILE A 97 1.16 20.69 5.31
N ASN A 98 0.14 21.24 5.98
CA ASN A 98 -1.09 21.75 5.38
C ASN A 98 -1.78 20.71 4.48
N ILE A 99 -1.90 19.48 4.98
CA ILE A 99 -2.61 18.39 4.32
C ILE A 99 -3.78 17.94 5.16
N ASP A 100 -4.71 17.25 4.52
CA ASP A 100 -5.80 16.60 5.23
C ASP A 100 -5.28 15.51 6.19
N LYS A 101 -5.92 15.42 7.36
CA LYS A 101 -5.54 14.52 8.45
C LYS A 101 -5.62 13.04 8.03
N ASP A 102 -6.62 12.67 7.25
CA ASP A 102 -6.77 11.29 6.79
C ASP A 102 -5.69 10.94 5.77
N THR A 103 -5.28 11.91 4.95
CA THR A 103 -4.15 11.75 4.04
C THR A 103 -2.84 11.56 4.81
N ALA A 104 -2.57 12.38 5.83
CA ALA A 104 -1.40 12.21 6.68
C ALA A 104 -1.37 10.84 7.37
N TRP A 105 -2.53 10.36 7.82
CA TRP A 105 -2.68 9.03 8.41
C TRP A 105 -2.42 7.90 7.40
N LYS A 106 -2.95 8.02 6.17
CA LYS A 106 -2.70 7.05 5.09
C LYS A 106 -1.22 6.99 4.76
N ILE A 107 -0.53 8.13 4.67
CA ILE A 107 0.92 8.15 4.43
C ILE A 107 1.68 7.42 5.54
N LEU A 108 1.35 7.68 6.81
CA LEU A 108 1.99 6.99 7.94
C LEU A 108 1.76 5.48 7.90
N ARG A 109 0.56 5.02 7.53
CA ARG A 109 0.17 3.60 7.58
C ARG A 109 0.55 2.82 6.32
N GLU A 110 0.29 3.36 5.14
CA GLU A 110 0.45 2.69 3.85
C GLU A 110 1.87 2.89 3.30
N ASP A 111 2.35 4.14 3.22
CA ASP A 111 3.64 4.45 2.58
C ASP A 111 4.82 4.19 3.53
N LEU A 112 4.69 4.57 4.81
CA LEU A 112 5.75 4.41 5.81
C LEU A 112 5.61 3.13 6.65
N ASN A 113 4.50 2.38 6.48
CA ASN A 113 4.18 1.16 7.21
C ASN A 113 4.33 1.28 8.75
N MET A 114 4.03 2.45 9.30
CA MET A 114 4.15 2.74 10.72
C MET A 114 2.86 2.39 11.46
N LYS A 115 3.04 1.90 12.71
CA LYS A 115 1.95 1.58 13.62
C LYS A 115 2.08 2.38 14.90
N LYS A 116 0.95 2.81 15.46
CA LYS A 116 0.92 3.47 16.77
C LYS A 116 1.37 2.46 17.82
N VAL A 117 2.35 2.85 18.63
CA VAL A 117 2.83 2.08 19.79
C VAL A 117 2.68 2.96 21.01
N TYR A 118 2.07 2.42 22.05
CA TYR A 118 1.92 3.12 23.32
C TYR A 118 3.22 3.06 24.12
N ALA A 119 3.55 4.17 24.78
CA ALA A 119 4.69 4.21 25.68
C ALA A 119 4.45 3.28 26.88
N LYS A 120 5.49 2.57 27.31
CA LYS A 120 5.46 1.81 28.57
C LYS A 120 5.69 2.77 29.74
N VAL A 121 4.91 2.62 30.80
CA VAL A 121 5.07 3.40 32.03
C VAL A 121 6.41 3.06 32.66
N VAL A 122 7.16 4.10 33.04
CA VAL A 122 8.42 3.96 33.78
C VAL A 122 8.22 4.63 35.13
N HIS A 123 8.17 3.84 36.20
CA HIS A 123 7.86 4.34 37.55
C HIS A 123 8.90 5.33 38.12
N ARG A 124 10.13 5.32 37.61
CA ARG A 124 11.20 6.19 38.11
C ARG A 124 12.13 6.64 36.99
N VAL A 125 12.42 7.94 36.95
CA VAL A 125 13.50 8.50 36.13
C VAL A 125 14.84 8.24 36.84
N LEU A 126 15.72 7.47 36.21
CA LEU A 126 17.03 7.10 36.76
C LEU A 126 18.02 8.25 36.61
N THR A 127 18.82 8.50 37.66
CA THR A 127 19.98 9.41 37.58
C THR A 127 21.10 8.79 36.72
N PRO A 128 22.05 9.59 36.20
CA PRO A 128 23.18 9.07 35.43
C PRO A 128 23.97 7.98 36.17
N GLU A 129 24.24 8.19 37.45
CA GLU A 129 24.98 7.25 38.31
C GLU A 129 24.20 5.93 38.47
N GLN A 130 22.88 6.01 38.64
CA GLN A 130 22.01 4.84 38.73
C GLN A 130 21.98 4.03 37.42
N LYS A 131 22.03 4.69 36.26
CA LYS A 131 22.13 4.02 34.96
C LYS A 131 23.47 3.30 34.81
N GLU A 132 24.56 3.95 35.23
CA GLU A 132 25.89 3.37 35.18
C GLU A 132 26.01 2.12 36.07
N CYS A 133 25.55 2.20 37.31
CA CYS A 133 25.46 1.05 38.22
C CYS A 133 24.60 -0.07 37.62
N ARG A 134 23.45 0.26 37.02
CA ARG A 134 22.58 -0.73 36.36
C ARG A 134 23.28 -1.41 35.17
N ASN A 135 24.07 -0.68 34.39
CA ASN A 135 24.81 -1.25 33.27
C ASN A 135 25.98 -2.13 33.74
N LYS A 136 26.66 -1.75 34.82
CA LYS A 136 27.78 -2.51 35.41
C LYS A 136 27.31 -3.82 36.05
N PHE A 137 26.25 -3.77 36.86
CA PHE A 137 25.81 -4.92 37.67
C PHE A 137 24.62 -5.69 37.07
N GLY A 138 23.85 -5.06 36.17
CA GLY A 138 22.67 -5.64 35.54
C GLY A 138 22.93 -6.94 34.78
N PRO A 139 23.97 -7.03 33.91
CA PRO A 139 24.29 -8.27 33.20
C PRO A 139 24.63 -9.42 34.15
N THR A 140 25.39 -9.15 35.20
CA THR A 140 25.78 -10.13 36.22
C THR A 140 24.56 -10.63 36.99
N PHE A 141 23.66 -9.73 37.38
CA PHE A 141 22.41 -10.10 38.04
C PHE A 141 21.47 -10.90 37.12
N CYS A 142 21.28 -10.46 35.86
CA CYS A 142 20.47 -11.17 34.86
C CYS A 142 21.01 -12.58 34.55
N SER A 143 22.33 -12.76 34.50
CA SER A 143 22.95 -14.08 34.27
C SER A 143 22.73 -15.04 35.44
N LYS A 144 22.76 -14.55 36.69
CA LYS A 144 22.44 -15.32 37.90
C LYS A 144 20.95 -15.64 38.00
N LEU A 145 20.07 -14.68 37.65
CA LEU A 145 18.62 -14.89 37.70
C LEU A 145 18.14 -15.93 36.68
N LYS A 146 18.75 -15.99 35.49
CA LYS A 146 18.47 -17.02 34.48
C LYS A 146 18.92 -18.42 34.92
N ARG A 147 19.88 -18.52 35.85
CA ARG A 147 20.33 -19.80 36.44
C ARG A 147 19.39 -20.30 37.54
N THR A 148 18.75 -19.41 38.28
CA THR A 148 17.76 -19.76 39.31
C THR A 148 16.35 -19.79 38.74
N ARG A 149 15.88 -20.99 38.38
CA ARG A 149 14.60 -21.26 37.70
C ARG A 149 13.35 -21.10 38.60
N THR A 150 13.37 -20.19 39.59
CA THR A 150 12.31 -20.13 40.64
C THR A 150 11.62 -18.78 40.81
N PHE A 151 12.05 -17.68 40.18
CA PHE A 151 11.45 -16.35 40.46
C PHE A 151 10.35 -15.89 39.50
N SER A 152 9.98 -16.69 38.48
CA SER A 152 9.10 -16.23 37.40
C SER A 152 7.59 -16.48 37.60
N LYS A 153 7.14 -17.16 38.67
CA LYS A 153 5.73 -17.57 38.81
C LYS A 153 4.91 -16.90 39.92
N SER A 154 5.39 -15.83 40.56
CA SER A 154 4.71 -15.28 41.75
C SER A 154 3.99 -13.93 41.58
N HIS A 155 3.90 -13.36 40.38
CA HIS A 155 3.20 -12.08 40.16
C HIS A 155 2.15 -12.15 39.04
N HIS A 156 1.35 -13.23 39.06
CA HIS A 156 0.08 -13.32 38.32
C HIS A 156 -1.12 -13.25 39.28
N ILE A 157 -1.18 -12.23 40.13
CA ILE A 157 -2.40 -11.79 40.85
C ILE A 157 -2.11 -10.30 41.18
N LEU A 158 -2.88 -9.25 40.86
CA LEU A 158 -4.31 -9.04 40.71
C LEU A 158 -4.54 -7.94 39.65
N GLY A 159 -5.49 -8.15 38.75
CA GLY A 159 -6.04 -7.13 37.86
C GLY A 159 -7.53 -7.36 37.74
N THR A 160 -8.26 -6.97 38.78
CA THR A 160 -9.73 -6.96 38.83
C THR A 160 -10.17 -5.51 38.97
N LEU A 161 -11.11 -5.12 38.10
CA LEU A 161 -11.76 -3.82 37.86
C LEU A 161 -10.98 -2.83 36.98
#